data_AF-A0A9P0C514-F1
#
_entry.id   AF-A0A9P0C514-F1
#
_cell.length_a   1.000
_cell.length_b   1.000
_cell.length_c   1.000
_cell.angle_alpha   90.00
_cell.angle_beta   90.00
_cell.angle_gamma   90.00
#
_symmetry.space_group_name_H-M   'P 1'
#
loop_
_entity.id
_entity.type
_entity.pdbx_description
1 polymer ?
#
loop_
_entity_poly.entity_id
_entity_poly.type
_entity_poly.pdbx_seq_one_letter_code
_entity_poly.pdbx_strand_id
1 'polypeptide(L)'
;MHIRRSKDLVKWIFENQHKFQTVRSCSSSLRYKELEENAAQAQAEHVAPPMTAADDKPRPHITPEISFKHEDLQVRLAAPYQLNPKPEVTDLGFGKYFTDHMLKINYFKQLGGWQKPEIMPFENLSIHPASKALHYAIQLFEGLKAYRGVDDKIRLFRPDLNMERMNLAAQRSGLPTFDGDELIKCVSRLVQIDQEWVPHSETSTLYIRPTLIGTEPTFGIMAPESALLFAILSPVSAYYKTGGDGAVSIYADPNVVRAFPGGVGNRKVGSNYGPTIEATARAAKLGHHQVLWLFGPNHELTEVGAMNIFVVYVNEQGDKQLSTPPLNGLILPGVTRRSIIELASQWEDLVVKEEVITMDKVIELNKKGRLLEMFGAGTAVVISPISKVGFLDHEIHVPTMKQAQPVFQRVKDTLLAIQYGHIEHPYAKVIS
;
A
#
# COMPACT_ATOMS: atom_id res chain seq x y z
N MET A 1 -13.26 -44.13 -24.37
CA MET A 1 -13.46 -43.00 -25.30
C MET A 1 -12.48 -41.89 -24.92
N HIS A 2 -11.35 -41.76 -25.63
CA HIS A 2 -10.33 -40.76 -25.31
C HIS A 2 -10.81 -39.36 -25.73
N ILE A 3 -11.14 -38.50 -24.77
CA ILE A 3 -11.41 -37.09 -25.03
C ILE A 3 -10.06 -36.41 -25.25
N ARG A 4 -9.64 -36.27 -26.51
CA ARG A 4 -8.59 -35.32 -26.90
C ARG A 4 -9.11 -33.91 -26.58
N ARG A 5 -8.58 -33.28 -25.52
CA ARG A 5 -8.81 -31.85 -25.27
C ARG A 5 -8.12 -31.07 -26.39
N SER A 6 -8.91 -30.57 -27.34
CA SER A 6 -8.42 -29.67 -28.39
C SER A 6 -7.83 -28.42 -27.72
N LYS A 7 -6.56 -28.11 -28.02
CA LYS A 7 -5.91 -26.87 -27.58
C LYS A 7 -6.68 -25.64 -28.03
N ASP A 8 -7.32 -25.71 -29.21
CA ASP A 8 -8.10 -24.63 -29.78
C ASP A 8 -9.41 -24.41 -29.00
N LEU A 9 -10.02 -25.48 -28.48
CA LEU A 9 -11.21 -25.37 -27.63
C LEU A 9 -10.88 -24.73 -26.28
N VAL A 10 -9.75 -25.10 -25.67
CA VAL A 10 -9.31 -24.50 -24.40
C VAL A 10 -8.96 -23.02 -24.60
N LYS A 11 -8.26 -22.69 -25.69
CA LYS A 11 -7.93 -21.31 -26.06
C LYS A 11 -9.21 -20.49 -26.33
N TRP A 12 -10.15 -21.04 -27.09
CA TRP A 12 -11.41 -20.38 -27.40
C TRP A 12 -12.28 -20.15 -26.16
N ILE A 13 -12.38 -21.13 -25.25
CA ILE A 13 -13.10 -20.99 -23.97
C ILE A 13 -12.48 -19.88 -23.13
N PHE A 14 -11.15 -19.80 -23.08
CA PHE A 14 -10.43 -18.76 -22.34
C PHE A 14 -10.65 -17.37 -22.94
N GLU A 15 -10.61 -17.25 -24.27
CA GLU A 15 -10.83 -15.99 -24.99
C GLU A 15 -12.29 -15.51 -24.94
N ASN A 16 -13.26 -16.41 -24.72
CA ASN A 16 -14.70 -16.11 -24.78
C ASN A 16 -15.44 -16.30 -23.46
N GLN A 17 -14.73 -16.44 -22.33
CA GLN A 17 -15.31 -16.62 -20.99
C GLN A 17 -16.35 -15.53 -20.64
N HIS A 18 -16.13 -14.30 -21.09
CA HIS A 18 -17.02 -13.15 -20.89
C HIS A 18 -18.44 -13.33 -21.48
N LYS A 19 -18.64 -14.20 -22.47
CA LYS A 19 -19.94 -14.43 -23.12
C LYS A 19 -20.85 -15.40 -22.37
N PHE A 20 -20.31 -16.13 -21.38
CA PHE A 20 -21.04 -17.20 -20.69
C PHE A 20 -21.78 -16.74 -19.41
N GLN A 21 -21.69 -15.45 -19.02
CA GLN A 21 -22.33 -14.93 -17.81
C GLN A 21 -23.56 -14.04 -18.04
N THR A 22 -23.95 -13.76 -19.29
CA THR A 22 -25.13 -12.92 -19.59
C THR A 22 -26.44 -13.69 -19.55
N VAL A 23 -26.87 -14.15 -18.37
CA VAL A 23 -28.29 -14.35 -18.04
C VAL A 23 -28.52 -14.07 -16.56
N ARG A 24 -28.65 -12.77 -16.20
CA ARG A 24 -29.52 -12.22 -15.13
C ARG A 24 -29.16 -10.75 -14.86
N SER A 25 -29.84 -9.83 -15.54
CA SER A 25 -29.88 -8.42 -15.15
C SER A 25 -31.28 -7.84 -15.38
N CYS A 26 -32.00 -7.55 -14.30
CA CYS A 26 -33.07 -6.55 -14.26
C CYS A 26 -33.52 -6.35 -12.80
N SER A 27 -32.82 -5.48 -12.08
CA SER A 27 -33.38 -4.65 -10.97
C SER A 27 -32.32 -3.77 -10.30
N SER A 28 -31.03 -4.09 -10.41
CA SER A 28 -29.94 -3.36 -9.74
C SER A 28 -29.43 -2.11 -10.49
N SER A 29 -29.61 -2.03 -11.82
CA SER A 29 -29.04 -0.98 -12.67
C SER A 29 -29.53 0.45 -12.39
N LEU A 30 -30.71 0.61 -11.78
CA LEU A 30 -31.27 1.93 -11.47
C LEU A 30 -30.66 2.54 -10.19
N ARG A 31 -30.28 1.71 -9.21
CA ARG A 31 -29.72 2.19 -7.93
C ARG A 31 -28.25 2.58 -8.03
N TYR A 32 -27.52 2.00 -8.98
CA TYR A 32 -26.12 2.35 -9.26
C TYR A 32 -25.99 3.64 -10.05
N LYS A 33 -26.92 3.94 -10.98
CA LYS A 33 -26.93 5.23 -11.69
C LYS A 33 -27.08 6.43 -10.75
N GLU A 34 -27.96 6.35 -9.75
CA GLU A 34 -28.12 7.44 -8.78
C GLU A 34 -26.89 7.64 -7.88
N LEU A 35 -26.10 6.60 -7.61
CA LEU A 35 -24.86 6.69 -6.85
C LEU A 35 -23.68 7.15 -7.72
N GLU A 36 -23.64 6.75 -8.99
CA GLU A 36 -22.67 7.19 -9.99
C GLU A 36 -22.88 8.66 -10.38
N GLU A 37 -24.13 9.12 -10.55
CA GLU A 37 -24.44 10.51 -10.88
C GLU A 37 -24.11 11.47 -9.73
N ASN A 38 -24.34 11.05 -8.47
CA ASN A 38 -23.94 11.82 -7.29
C ASN A 38 -22.42 11.81 -7.05
N ALA A 39 -21.71 10.73 -7.40
CA ALA A 39 -20.26 10.65 -7.32
C ALA A 39 -19.57 11.46 -8.44
N ALA A 40 -20.09 11.39 -9.67
CA ALA A 40 -19.56 12.11 -10.83
C ALA A 40 -19.73 13.63 -10.73
N GLN A 41 -20.83 14.11 -10.13
CA GLN A 41 -21.02 15.55 -9.88
C GLN A 41 -20.10 16.11 -8.77
N ALA A 42 -19.64 15.29 -7.82
CA ALA A 42 -18.69 15.70 -6.78
C ALA A 42 -17.20 15.60 -7.22
N GLN A 43 -16.91 14.88 -8.30
CA GLN A 43 -15.53 14.47 -8.66
C GLN A 43 -14.71 15.51 -9.45
N ALA A 44 -15.30 16.61 -9.92
CA ALA A 44 -14.59 17.57 -10.79
C ALA A 44 -14.12 18.86 -10.08
N GLU A 45 -14.65 19.21 -8.91
CA GLU A 45 -14.40 20.54 -8.31
C GLU A 45 -13.08 20.66 -7.53
N HIS A 46 -12.42 19.54 -7.20
CA HIS A 46 -11.24 19.52 -6.30
C HIS A 46 -10.00 18.89 -6.92
N VAL A 47 -10.02 18.58 -8.21
CA VAL A 47 -8.89 17.92 -8.87
C VAL A 47 -7.94 18.96 -9.45
N ALA A 48 -6.64 18.84 -9.13
CA ALA A 48 -5.62 19.70 -9.71
C ALA A 48 -5.48 19.42 -11.22
N PRO A 49 -5.19 20.44 -12.06
CA PRO A 49 -4.97 20.23 -13.50
C PRO A 49 -3.80 19.25 -13.75
N PRO A 50 -3.74 18.58 -14.91
CA PRO A 50 -2.61 17.71 -15.28
C PRO A 50 -1.29 18.51 -15.28
N MET A 51 -0.28 18.03 -14.56
CA MET A 51 1.01 18.74 -14.40
C MET A 51 2.20 17.93 -14.91
N THR A 52 3.23 18.65 -15.35
CA THR A 52 4.49 18.10 -15.88
C THR A 52 5.39 17.55 -14.77
N ALA A 53 6.13 16.47 -15.08
CA ALA A 53 7.02 15.78 -14.15
C ALA A 53 8.01 16.73 -13.44
N ALA A 54 8.09 16.64 -12.11
CA ALA A 54 9.06 17.35 -11.31
C ALA A 54 10.48 16.78 -11.46
N ASP A 55 11.46 17.67 -11.31
CA ASP A 55 12.90 17.47 -11.52
C ASP A 55 13.47 16.30 -10.69
N ASP A 56 14.09 15.34 -11.39
CA ASP A 56 14.54 14.04 -10.86
C ASP A 56 15.91 14.22 -10.19
N LYS A 57 15.94 14.60 -8.90
CA LYS A 57 17.19 14.54 -8.12
C LYS A 57 17.75 13.11 -8.18
N PRO A 58 19.06 12.92 -8.47
CA PRO A 58 19.63 11.60 -8.71
C PRO A 58 19.40 10.68 -7.49
N ARG A 59 18.71 9.57 -7.77
CA ARG A 59 18.27 8.55 -6.81
C ARG A 59 19.45 7.69 -6.35
N PRO A 60 19.51 7.24 -5.08
CA PRO A 60 20.38 6.15 -4.70
C PRO A 60 19.85 4.84 -5.30
N HIS A 61 20.28 4.52 -6.53
CA HIS A 61 19.97 3.28 -7.20
C HIS A 61 20.88 2.17 -6.65
N ILE A 62 20.30 1.16 -6.00
CA ILE A 62 21.05 -0.04 -5.63
C ILE A 62 21.10 -0.93 -6.88
N THR A 63 22.26 -0.97 -7.53
CA THR A 63 22.52 -1.91 -8.62
C THR A 63 23.04 -3.21 -8.02
N PRO A 64 22.28 -4.32 -8.04
CA PRO A 64 22.75 -5.60 -7.53
C PRO A 64 23.85 -6.15 -8.44
N GLU A 65 24.81 -6.88 -7.87
CA GLU A 65 25.83 -7.59 -8.65
C GLU A 65 25.23 -8.77 -9.44
N ILE A 66 24.21 -9.42 -8.88
CA ILE A 66 23.53 -10.58 -9.48
C ILE A 66 22.02 -10.38 -9.32
N SER A 67 21.25 -10.59 -10.38
CA SER A 67 19.79 -10.56 -10.34
C SER A 67 19.15 -11.56 -11.30
N PHE A 68 17.90 -11.92 -11.02
CA PHE A 68 17.06 -12.65 -11.97
C PHE A 68 16.63 -11.73 -13.12
N LYS A 69 16.23 -12.32 -14.24
CA LYS A 69 15.69 -11.60 -15.39
C LYS A 69 14.27 -12.07 -15.69
N HIS A 70 13.40 -11.11 -16.00
CA HIS A 70 12.04 -11.35 -16.46
C HIS A 70 12.02 -12.18 -17.76
N GLU A 71 13.03 -12.06 -18.61
CA GLU A 71 13.12 -12.86 -19.85
C GLU A 71 13.22 -14.37 -19.59
N ASP A 72 13.71 -14.77 -18.41
CA ASP A 72 13.81 -16.16 -17.97
C ASP A 72 12.55 -16.67 -17.25
N LEU A 73 11.51 -15.83 -17.15
CA LEU A 73 10.28 -16.13 -16.42
C LEU A 73 9.57 -17.37 -16.98
N GLN A 74 9.37 -18.35 -16.10
CA GLN A 74 8.56 -19.53 -16.41
C GLN A 74 7.14 -19.34 -15.89
N VAL A 75 6.16 -19.84 -16.65
CA VAL A 75 4.75 -19.73 -16.30
C VAL A 75 4.11 -21.10 -16.32
N ARG A 76 3.53 -21.50 -15.18
CA ARG A 76 2.66 -22.67 -15.03
C ARG A 76 1.27 -22.19 -14.62
N LEU A 77 0.33 -22.25 -15.54
CA LEU A 77 -1.04 -21.82 -15.28
C LEU A 77 -1.79 -22.83 -14.40
N ALA A 78 -2.67 -22.31 -13.56
CA ALA A 78 -3.67 -23.08 -12.83
C ALA A 78 -4.59 -23.82 -13.82
N ALA A 79 -4.83 -25.10 -13.56
CA ALA A 79 -5.82 -25.85 -14.31
C ALA A 79 -7.24 -25.33 -14.00
N PRO A 80 -8.25 -25.56 -14.86
CA PRO A 80 -9.60 -25.03 -14.64
C PRO A 80 -10.22 -25.37 -13.27
N TYR A 81 -9.88 -26.53 -12.69
CA TYR A 81 -10.37 -26.94 -11.38
C TYR A 81 -9.64 -26.29 -10.19
N GLN A 82 -8.57 -25.55 -10.45
CA GLN A 82 -7.81 -24.77 -9.46
C GLN A 82 -8.20 -23.29 -9.45
N LEU A 83 -9.00 -22.85 -10.43
CA LEU A 83 -9.47 -21.47 -10.52
C LEU A 83 -10.59 -21.23 -9.50
N ASN A 84 -10.48 -20.13 -8.76
CA ASN A 84 -11.48 -19.72 -7.79
C ASN A 84 -12.51 -18.78 -8.43
N PRO A 85 -13.78 -18.84 -7.98
CA PRO A 85 -14.76 -17.82 -8.31
C PRO A 85 -14.31 -16.48 -7.76
N LYS A 86 -14.52 -15.40 -8.54
CA LYS A 86 -14.15 -14.05 -8.12
C LYS A 86 -15.16 -13.60 -7.05
N PRO A 87 -14.70 -13.08 -5.91
CA PRO A 87 -15.59 -12.60 -4.87
C PRO A 87 -16.36 -11.35 -5.33
N GLU A 88 -17.55 -11.15 -4.76
CA GLU A 88 -18.33 -9.94 -4.97
C GLU A 88 -17.55 -8.71 -4.46
N VAL A 89 -17.52 -7.65 -5.28
CA VAL A 89 -16.67 -6.46 -5.05
C VAL A 89 -17.06 -5.69 -3.77
N THR A 90 -18.29 -5.84 -3.30
CA THR A 90 -18.83 -5.06 -2.17
C THR A 90 -18.35 -5.52 -0.79
N ASP A 91 -17.79 -6.74 -0.64
CA ASP A 91 -17.36 -7.29 0.68
C ASP A 91 -16.04 -8.08 0.60
N LEU A 92 -15.03 -7.51 -0.06
CA LEU A 92 -13.73 -8.17 -0.23
C LEU A 92 -12.96 -8.32 1.10
N GLY A 93 -13.09 -7.34 2.01
CA GLY A 93 -12.17 -7.23 3.15
C GLY A 93 -10.71 -7.09 2.69
N PHE A 94 -9.78 -6.85 3.63
CA PHE A 94 -8.36 -6.72 3.29
C PHE A 94 -7.61 -8.04 3.50
N GLY A 95 -6.99 -8.58 2.44
CA GLY A 95 -6.10 -9.75 2.54
C GLY A 95 -6.82 -11.06 2.88
N LYS A 96 -8.11 -11.17 2.58
CA LYS A 96 -8.95 -12.34 2.87
C LYS A 96 -9.03 -13.32 1.70
N TYR A 97 -9.09 -12.79 0.48
CA TYR A 97 -9.13 -13.55 -0.76
C TYR A 97 -7.79 -13.43 -1.49
N PHE A 98 -7.40 -14.49 -2.18
CA PHE A 98 -6.16 -14.53 -2.96
C PHE A 98 -6.46 -15.00 -4.39
N THR A 99 -5.67 -14.55 -5.34
CA THR A 99 -5.84 -14.92 -6.76
C THR A 99 -5.33 -16.32 -7.04
N ASP A 100 -5.48 -16.76 -8.30
CA ASP A 100 -5.23 -18.13 -8.72
C ASP A 100 -3.73 -18.46 -8.82
N HIS A 101 -2.87 -17.44 -8.94
CA HIS A 101 -1.43 -17.60 -9.14
C HIS A 101 -0.59 -16.81 -8.13
N MET A 102 0.68 -17.18 -8.02
CA MET A 102 1.70 -16.45 -7.28
C MET A 102 3.03 -16.45 -8.04
N LEU A 103 3.89 -15.46 -7.77
CA LEU A 103 5.28 -15.41 -8.25
C LEU A 103 6.20 -15.98 -7.17
N LYS A 104 7.20 -16.79 -7.55
CA LYS A 104 8.29 -17.26 -6.68
C LYS A 104 9.63 -17.12 -7.39
N ILE A 105 10.65 -16.70 -6.63
CA ILE A 105 12.03 -16.60 -7.08
C ILE A 105 12.93 -17.04 -5.94
N ASN A 106 13.58 -18.20 -6.11
CA ASN A 106 14.51 -18.70 -5.12
C ASN A 106 15.87 -18.00 -5.24
N TYR A 107 16.59 -17.91 -4.13
CA TYR A 107 17.98 -17.49 -4.08
C TYR A 107 18.80 -18.54 -3.33
N PHE A 108 19.91 -18.98 -3.93
CA PHE A 108 20.87 -19.87 -3.30
C PHE A 108 22.28 -19.40 -3.64
N LYS A 109 23.01 -18.89 -2.64
CA LYS A 109 24.38 -18.39 -2.81
C LYS A 109 25.31 -19.42 -3.46
N GLN A 110 25.21 -20.68 -3.03
CA GLN A 110 26.01 -21.79 -3.57
C GLN A 110 25.71 -22.13 -5.04
N LEU A 111 24.54 -21.73 -5.58
CA LEU A 111 24.15 -21.94 -6.98
C LEU A 111 24.33 -20.67 -7.83
N GLY A 112 25.12 -19.70 -7.35
CA GLY A 112 25.34 -18.44 -8.06
C GLY A 112 24.26 -17.38 -7.84
N GLY A 113 23.38 -17.53 -6.83
CA GLY A 113 22.45 -16.48 -6.40
C GLY A 113 21.01 -16.71 -6.86
N TRP A 114 20.41 -15.70 -7.51
CA TRP A 114 19.00 -15.73 -7.91
C TRP A 114 18.75 -16.80 -8.97
N GLN A 115 17.66 -17.55 -8.77
CA GLN A 115 17.18 -18.56 -9.72
C GLN A 115 16.13 -17.96 -10.65
N LYS A 116 15.70 -18.72 -11.65
CA LYS A 116 14.68 -18.26 -12.60
C LYS A 116 13.37 -17.92 -11.87
N PRO A 117 12.71 -16.81 -12.25
CA PRO A 117 11.41 -16.49 -11.70
C PRO A 117 10.34 -17.45 -12.24
N GLU A 118 9.39 -17.81 -11.39
CA GLU A 118 8.27 -18.69 -11.75
C GLU A 118 6.94 -18.07 -11.33
N ILE A 119 6.00 -17.95 -12.26
CA ILE A 119 4.57 -17.78 -11.95
C ILE A 119 3.92 -19.16 -11.97
N MET A 120 3.24 -19.50 -10.89
CA MET A 120 2.66 -20.83 -10.69
C MET A 120 1.30 -20.72 -9.98
N PRO A 121 0.48 -21.80 -9.94
CA PRO A 121 -0.74 -21.80 -9.15
C PRO A 121 -0.44 -21.50 -7.68
N PHE A 122 -1.32 -20.76 -7.03
CA PHE A 122 -1.16 -20.41 -5.61
C PHE A 122 -1.01 -21.66 -4.74
N GLU A 123 -0.02 -21.67 -3.85
CA GLU A 123 0.26 -22.80 -2.96
C GLU A 123 0.82 -22.36 -1.60
N ASN A 124 0.77 -23.28 -0.63
CA ASN A 124 1.45 -23.09 0.65
C ASN A 124 2.97 -23.16 0.47
N LEU A 125 3.71 -22.40 1.27
CA LEU A 125 5.16 -22.44 1.31
C LEU A 125 5.65 -23.64 2.14
N SER A 126 6.37 -24.56 1.52
CA SER A 126 7.13 -25.61 2.23
C SER A 126 8.52 -25.09 2.55
N ILE A 127 8.73 -24.65 3.79
CA ILE A 127 10.03 -24.14 4.28
C ILE A 127 10.54 -24.98 5.45
N HIS A 128 11.87 -25.08 5.58
CA HIS A 128 12.47 -25.83 6.67
C HIS A 128 12.12 -25.19 8.03
N PRO A 129 11.78 -25.95 9.08
CA PRO A 129 11.39 -25.37 10.37
C PRO A 129 12.44 -24.47 11.02
N ALA A 130 13.72 -24.69 10.74
CA ALA A 130 14.83 -23.83 11.20
C ALA A 130 15.10 -22.59 10.32
N SER A 131 14.20 -22.25 9.38
CA SER A 131 14.37 -21.08 8.50
C SER A 131 14.47 -19.79 9.31
N LYS A 132 15.47 -18.96 9.02
CA LYS A 132 15.73 -17.71 9.78
C LYS A 132 14.55 -16.73 9.79
N ALA A 133 13.71 -16.73 8.76
CA ALA A 133 12.48 -15.93 8.74
C ALA A 133 11.53 -16.26 9.91
N LEU A 134 11.47 -17.53 10.33
CA LEU A 134 10.60 -18.01 11.41
C LEU A 134 11.17 -17.69 12.81
N HIS A 135 12.49 -17.64 12.97
CA HIS A 135 13.14 -17.51 14.27
C HIS A 135 13.67 -16.10 14.57
N TYR A 136 14.16 -15.40 13.55
CA TYR A 136 14.86 -14.13 13.71
C TYR A 136 14.22 -12.99 12.90
N ALA A 137 13.02 -13.23 12.37
CA ALA A 137 12.29 -12.26 11.55
C ALA A 137 13.14 -11.67 10.40
N ILE A 138 14.02 -12.48 9.79
CA ILE A 138 14.72 -12.12 8.54
C ILE A 138 13.70 -12.19 7.39
N GLN A 139 12.84 -11.18 7.36
CA GLN A 139 11.72 -11.06 6.46
C GLN A 139 11.31 -9.61 6.27
N LEU A 140 10.96 -9.28 5.03
CA LEU A 140 10.47 -7.98 4.62
C LEU A 140 9.36 -8.13 3.60
N PHE A 141 8.56 -7.09 3.43
CA PHE A 141 7.47 -7.09 2.48
C PHE A 141 7.23 -5.71 1.89
N GLU A 142 6.52 -5.70 0.77
CA GLU A 142 6.04 -4.49 0.12
C GLU A 142 4.52 -4.47 -0.01
N GLY A 143 4.00 -3.30 -0.36
CA GLY A 143 2.57 -3.07 -0.54
C GLY A 143 2.31 -2.02 -1.60
N LEU A 144 1.79 -2.50 -2.74
CA LEU A 144 1.37 -1.68 -3.87
C LEU A 144 0.03 -2.21 -4.41
N LYS A 145 -0.55 -1.49 -5.37
CA LYS A 145 -1.87 -1.80 -5.91
C LYS A 145 -1.86 -1.72 -7.44
N ALA A 146 -2.65 -2.58 -8.05
CA ALA A 146 -3.10 -2.48 -9.43
C ALA A 146 -4.53 -1.92 -9.49
N TYR A 147 -4.75 -0.98 -10.39
CA TYR A 147 -6.00 -0.25 -10.57
C TYR A 147 -6.49 -0.49 -11.99
N ARG A 148 -7.73 -0.93 -12.17
CA ARG A 148 -8.39 -0.95 -13.48
C ARG A 148 -8.98 0.43 -13.71
N GLY A 149 -8.41 1.17 -14.65
CA GLY A 149 -8.80 2.54 -14.91
C GLY A 149 -10.10 2.66 -15.70
N VAL A 150 -10.55 3.90 -15.87
CA VAL A 150 -11.76 4.25 -16.64
C VAL A 150 -11.69 3.89 -18.12
N ASP A 151 -10.47 3.70 -18.64
CA ASP A 151 -10.17 3.23 -19.99
C ASP A 151 -9.93 1.72 -20.06
N ASP A 152 -10.33 0.97 -19.01
CA ASP A 152 -10.14 -0.46 -18.81
C ASP A 152 -8.67 -0.93 -18.78
N LYS A 153 -7.70 -0.01 -18.81
CA LYS A 153 -6.28 -0.33 -18.68
C LYS A 153 -5.90 -0.49 -17.22
N ILE A 154 -5.08 -1.51 -16.94
CA ILE A 154 -4.55 -1.75 -15.60
C ILE A 154 -3.28 -0.91 -15.38
N ARG A 155 -3.20 -0.24 -14.24
CA ARG A 155 -2.08 0.64 -13.85
C ARG A 155 -1.46 0.22 -12.53
N LEU A 156 -0.15 0.36 -12.41
CA LEU A 156 0.59 0.33 -11.15
C LEU A 156 0.99 1.75 -10.74
N PHE A 157 0.77 2.09 -9.48
CA PHE A 157 1.10 3.42 -8.95
C PHE A 157 2.49 3.44 -8.31
N ARG A 158 3.43 4.18 -8.93
CA ARG A 158 4.83 4.39 -8.52
C ARG A 158 5.55 3.13 -8.03
N PRO A 159 5.51 2.02 -8.80
CA PRO A 159 6.06 0.74 -8.35
C PRO A 159 7.58 0.79 -8.13
N ASP A 160 8.30 1.68 -8.82
CA ASP A 160 9.73 1.95 -8.64
C ASP A 160 10.08 2.31 -7.20
N LEU A 161 9.31 3.19 -6.56
CA LEU A 161 9.53 3.58 -5.17
C LEU A 161 9.31 2.41 -4.19
N ASN A 162 8.43 1.47 -4.52
CA ASN A 162 8.27 0.25 -3.74
C ASN A 162 9.51 -0.64 -3.87
N MET A 163 10.08 -0.78 -5.07
CA MET A 163 11.28 -1.59 -5.29
C MET A 163 12.51 -1.01 -4.59
N GLU A 164 12.69 0.31 -4.66
CA GLU A 164 13.74 1.02 -3.92
C GLU A 164 13.64 0.74 -2.41
N ARG A 165 12.44 0.89 -1.84
CA ARG A 165 12.23 0.63 -0.41
C ARG A 165 12.43 -0.83 -0.04
N MET A 166 12.05 -1.76 -0.92
CA MET A 166 12.25 -3.20 -0.74
C MET A 166 13.74 -3.56 -0.70
N ASN A 167 14.55 -3.02 -1.64
CA ASN A 167 16.00 -3.24 -1.67
C ASN A 167 16.72 -2.62 -0.46
N LEU A 168 16.30 -1.43 -0.01
CA LEU A 168 16.82 -0.82 1.22
C LEU A 168 16.52 -1.65 2.47
N ALA A 169 15.37 -2.33 2.51
CA ALA A 169 15.05 -3.28 3.57
C ALA A 169 15.88 -4.58 3.42
N ALA A 170 16.07 -5.08 2.19
CA ALA A 170 16.84 -6.29 1.94
C ALA A 170 18.29 -6.13 2.41
N GLN A 171 18.92 -5.02 2.02
CA GLN A 171 20.28 -4.67 2.46
C GLN A 171 20.37 -4.59 3.99
N ARG A 172 19.41 -3.94 4.66
CA ARG A 172 19.42 -3.82 6.14
C ARG A 172 19.22 -5.16 6.84
N SER A 173 18.53 -6.10 6.21
CA SER A 173 18.25 -7.44 6.75
C SER A 173 19.29 -8.50 6.34
N GLY A 174 20.33 -8.13 5.59
CA GLY A 174 21.32 -9.07 5.05
C GLY A 174 20.76 -10.00 3.96
N LEU A 175 19.58 -9.69 3.43
CA LEU A 175 18.94 -10.41 2.33
C LEU A 175 19.52 -9.94 0.98
N PRO A 176 19.51 -10.80 -0.06
CA PRO A 176 19.99 -10.43 -1.38
C PRO A 176 19.15 -9.30 -1.98
N THR A 177 19.81 -8.30 -2.56
CA THR A 177 19.17 -7.26 -3.37
C THR A 177 18.91 -7.77 -4.78
N PHE A 178 18.08 -7.06 -5.54
CA PHE A 178 17.66 -7.44 -6.90
C PHE A 178 17.38 -6.21 -7.76
N ASP A 179 17.23 -6.44 -9.07
CA ASP A 179 16.90 -5.40 -10.04
C ASP A 179 15.40 -5.10 -9.93
N GLY A 180 15.08 -3.87 -9.52
CA GLY A 180 13.71 -3.45 -9.28
C GLY A 180 12.85 -3.51 -10.54
N ASP A 181 13.41 -3.16 -11.70
CA ASP A 181 12.66 -3.15 -12.95
C ASP A 181 12.32 -4.57 -13.41
N GLU A 182 13.21 -5.53 -13.18
CA GLU A 182 12.96 -6.95 -13.47
C GLU A 182 11.84 -7.50 -12.58
N LEU A 183 11.78 -7.11 -11.29
CA LEU A 183 10.67 -7.50 -10.42
C LEU A 183 9.35 -6.85 -10.84
N ILE A 184 9.38 -5.57 -11.24
CA ILE A 184 8.18 -4.88 -11.74
C ILE A 184 7.61 -5.60 -12.96
N LYS A 185 8.45 -6.01 -13.92
CA LYS A 185 8.02 -6.79 -15.09
C LYS A 185 7.43 -8.14 -14.68
N CYS A 186 8.08 -8.89 -13.78
CA CYS A 186 7.56 -10.17 -13.28
C CYS A 186 6.19 -10.02 -12.59
N VAL A 187 6.03 -9.02 -11.72
CA VAL A 187 4.76 -8.74 -11.04
C VAL A 187 3.69 -8.25 -12.01
N SER A 188 4.05 -7.44 -13.00
CA SER A 188 3.12 -6.99 -14.05
C SER A 188 2.60 -8.20 -14.83
N ARG A 189 3.48 -9.16 -15.16
CA ARG A 189 3.07 -10.40 -15.83
C ARG A 189 2.15 -11.25 -14.96
N LEU A 190 2.38 -11.33 -13.66
CA LEU A 190 1.48 -12.00 -12.71
C LEU A 190 0.09 -11.34 -12.71
N VAL A 191 0.04 -10.01 -12.60
CA VAL A 191 -1.23 -9.27 -12.63
C VAL A 191 -1.97 -9.44 -13.96
N GLN A 192 -1.27 -9.53 -15.10
CA GLN A 192 -1.89 -9.78 -16.40
C GLN A 192 -2.53 -11.18 -16.48
N ILE A 193 -1.87 -12.19 -15.93
CA ILE A 193 -2.43 -13.56 -15.88
C ILE A 193 -3.69 -13.56 -15.01
N ASP A 194 -3.67 -12.85 -13.89
CA ASP A 194 -4.79 -12.73 -12.95
C ASP A 194 -5.63 -11.46 -13.16
N GLN A 195 -5.65 -10.88 -14.37
CA GLN A 195 -6.24 -9.55 -14.60
C GLN A 195 -7.74 -9.45 -14.26
N GLU A 196 -8.47 -10.56 -14.41
CA GLU A 196 -9.89 -10.66 -14.05
C GLU A 196 -10.12 -10.54 -12.53
N TRP A 197 -9.07 -10.67 -11.72
CA TRP A 197 -9.13 -10.38 -10.29
C TRP A 197 -8.97 -8.90 -9.97
N VAL A 198 -8.52 -8.07 -10.92
CA VAL A 198 -8.53 -6.62 -10.75
C VAL A 198 -9.98 -6.15 -10.83
N PRO A 199 -10.57 -5.65 -9.73
CA PRO A 199 -12.00 -5.38 -9.67
C PRO A 199 -12.45 -4.41 -10.77
N HIS A 200 -13.60 -4.68 -11.38
CA HIS A 200 -14.30 -3.76 -12.28
C HIS A 200 -15.02 -2.68 -11.47
N SER A 201 -14.26 -1.86 -10.75
CA SER A 201 -14.78 -0.83 -9.84
C SER A 201 -13.71 0.19 -9.51
N GLU A 202 -14.08 1.46 -9.47
CA GLU A 202 -13.20 2.56 -9.02
C GLU A 202 -13.09 2.67 -7.49
N THR A 203 -13.80 1.81 -6.75
CA THR A 203 -13.76 1.78 -5.28
C THR A 203 -12.97 0.59 -4.73
N SER A 204 -12.46 -0.28 -5.61
CA SER A 204 -11.75 -1.51 -5.24
C SER A 204 -10.53 -1.73 -6.13
N THR A 205 -9.53 -2.42 -5.60
CA THR A 205 -8.21 -2.54 -6.24
C THR A 205 -7.67 -3.96 -6.06
N LEU A 206 -6.65 -4.33 -6.84
CA LEU A 206 -5.89 -5.54 -6.58
C LEU A 206 -4.62 -5.19 -5.80
N TYR A 207 -4.55 -5.61 -4.54
CA TYR A 207 -3.37 -5.42 -3.72
C TYR A 207 -2.30 -6.45 -4.07
N ILE A 208 -1.06 -5.97 -4.20
CA ILE A 208 0.12 -6.77 -4.54
C ILE A 208 1.02 -6.82 -3.30
N ARG A 209 1.41 -8.03 -2.88
CA ARG A 209 2.25 -8.27 -1.69
C ARG A 209 3.55 -9.00 -2.08
N PRO A 210 4.58 -8.29 -2.57
CA PRO A 210 5.93 -8.84 -2.64
C PRO A 210 6.46 -9.08 -1.24
N THR A 211 7.16 -10.19 -1.03
CA THR A 211 7.70 -10.62 0.26
C THR A 211 9.05 -11.30 0.02
N LEU A 212 10.04 -11.02 0.86
CA LEU A 212 11.36 -11.65 0.79
C LEU A 212 11.73 -12.20 2.17
N ILE A 213 12.03 -13.50 2.23
CA ILE A 213 12.30 -14.23 3.48
C ILE A 213 13.62 -14.99 3.40
N GLY A 214 14.36 -15.05 4.52
CA GLY A 214 15.54 -15.91 4.65
C GLY A 214 15.14 -17.36 4.95
N THR A 215 15.47 -18.28 4.06
CA THR A 215 15.04 -19.70 4.10
C THR A 215 16.13 -20.66 4.55
N GLU A 216 17.32 -20.15 4.91
CA GLU A 216 18.46 -20.96 5.30
C GLU A 216 18.15 -21.82 6.54
N PRO A 217 18.36 -23.15 6.50
CA PRO A 217 17.96 -24.08 7.55
C PRO A 217 18.97 -24.14 8.70
N THR A 218 19.22 -23.01 9.37
CA THR A 218 20.19 -22.92 10.47
C THR A 218 19.79 -21.88 11.51
N PHE A 219 20.17 -22.13 12.77
CA PHE A 219 20.03 -21.18 13.88
C PHE A 219 21.19 -20.17 13.95
N GLY A 220 22.19 -20.25 13.07
CA GLY A 220 23.28 -19.28 13.03
C GLY A 220 22.78 -17.87 12.69
N ILE A 221 23.10 -16.88 13.53
CA ILE A 221 22.71 -15.47 13.33
C ILE A 221 23.72 -14.79 12.40
N MET A 222 23.55 -15.03 11.11
CA MET A 222 24.36 -14.50 10.02
C MET A 222 23.48 -14.22 8.80
N ALA A 223 24.00 -13.46 7.83
CA ALA A 223 23.30 -13.22 6.57
C ALA A 223 22.88 -14.56 5.92
N PRO A 224 21.61 -14.69 5.49
CA PRO A 224 21.10 -15.93 4.94
C PRO A 224 21.76 -16.29 3.61
N GLU A 225 22.21 -17.53 3.46
CA GLU A 225 22.75 -18.04 2.19
C GLU A 225 21.67 -18.56 1.22
N SER A 226 20.43 -18.71 1.70
CA SER A 226 19.25 -18.94 0.86
C SER A 226 18.08 -18.07 1.27
N ALA A 227 17.32 -17.63 0.26
CA ALA A 227 16.15 -16.79 0.44
C ALA A 227 15.07 -17.14 -0.58
N LEU A 228 13.83 -16.70 -0.31
CA LEU A 228 12.71 -16.79 -1.24
C LEU A 228 12.07 -15.41 -1.37
N LEU A 229 12.06 -14.88 -2.59
CA LEU A 229 11.20 -13.76 -2.98
C LEU A 229 9.91 -14.33 -3.56
N PHE A 230 8.76 -13.86 -3.10
CA PHE A 230 7.47 -14.24 -3.67
C PHE A 230 6.51 -13.06 -3.73
N ALA A 231 5.54 -13.10 -4.63
CA ALA A 231 4.46 -12.12 -4.67
C ALA A 231 3.11 -12.81 -4.77
N ILE A 232 2.16 -12.35 -3.94
CA ILE A 232 0.77 -12.78 -3.93
C ILE A 232 -0.15 -11.59 -4.16
N LEU A 233 -1.32 -11.86 -4.74
CA LEU A 233 -2.30 -10.85 -5.10
C LEU A 233 -3.60 -11.07 -4.30
N SER A 234 -4.27 -9.99 -3.93
CA SER A 234 -5.50 -10.03 -3.14
C SER A 234 -6.43 -8.89 -3.56
N PRO A 235 -7.67 -9.17 -4.02
CA PRO A 235 -8.63 -8.10 -4.30
C PRO A 235 -9.05 -7.46 -2.97
N VAL A 236 -9.06 -6.13 -2.92
CA VAL A 236 -9.38 -5.37 -1.70
C VAL A 236 -10.33 -4.22 -1.99
N SER A 237 -11.30 -4.03 -1.11
CA SER A 237 -12.17 -2.86 -1.04
C SER A 237 -11.70 -1.92 0.08
N ALA A 238 -12.56 -0.98 0.50
CA ALA A 238 -12.24 -0.03 1.56
C ALA A 238 -11.74 -0.72 2.86
N TYR A 239 -10.67 -0.18 3.43
CA TYR A 239 -9.88 -0.87 4.46
C TYR A 239 -10.45 -0.78 5.87
N TYR A 240 -10.92 0.41 6.29
CA TYR A 240 -11.43 0.64 7.64
C TYR A 240 -12.94 0.79 7.63
N LYS A 241 -13.60 0.10 8.57
CA LYS A 241 -14.92 0.54 9.05
C LYS A 241 -14.69 1.85 9.80
N THR A 242 -15.02 2.95 9.16
CA THR A 242 -14.95 4.28 9.77
C THR A 242 -16.06 4.45 10.80
N GLY A 243 -15.98 5.48 11.64
CA GLY A 243 -17.15 5.97 12.35
C GLY A 243 -18.27 6.36 11.39
N GLY A 244 -19.46 6.67 11.93
CA GLY A 244 -20.59 7.13 11.11
C GLY A 244 -20.29 8.39 10.28
N ASP A 245 -19.23 9.12 10.62
CA ASP A 245 -18.73 10.32 9.94
C ASP A 245 -17.63 10.05 8.90
N GLY A 246 -17.19 8.81 8.69
CA GLY A 246 -16.12 8.51 7.73
C GLY A 246 -14.70 8.72 8.26
N ALA A 247 -14.52 9.08 9.54
CA ALA A 247 -13.21 9.32 10.15
C ALA A 247 -12.84 8.28 11.23
N VAL A 248 -11.55 8.25 11.57
CA VAL A 248 -11.02 7.38 12.63
C VAL A 248 -10.74 8.17 13.92
N SER A 249 -10.99 7.51 15.04
CA SER A 249 -10.50 7.89 16.36
C SER A 249 -9.16 7.19 16.63
N ILE A 250 -8.15 7.90 17.13
CA ILE A 250 -6.81 7.35 17.39
C ILE A 250 -6.38 7.53 18.84
N TYR A 251 -5.55 6.62 19.34
CA TYR A 251 -5.04 6.64 20.72
C TYR A 251 -3.53 6.87 20.74
N ALA A 252 -3.09 7.90 21.44
CA ALA A 252 -1.70 8.29 21.60
C ALA A 252 -1.20 7.85 22.97
N ASP A 253 -0.53 6.70 23.03
CA ASP A 253 0.02 6.15 24.27
C ASP A 253 1.52 6.45 24.35
N PRO A 254 1.99 7.31 25.28
CA PRO A 254 3.42 7.62 25.39
C PRO A 254 4.24 6.45 25.94
N ASN A 255 3.60 5.41 26.49
CA ASN A 255 4.29 4.24 27.06
C ASN A 255 4.72 3.21 26.00
N VAL A 256 4.36 3.41 24.73
CA VAL A 256 4.69 2.47 23.65
C VAL A 256 5.38 3.21 22.51
N VAL A 257 6.55 2.71 22.13
CA VAL A 257 7.35 3.26 21.04
C VAL A 257 7.38 2.26 19.89
N ARG A 258 7.07 2.74 18.68
CA ARG A 258 7.08 1.90 17.46
C ARG A 258 8.50 1.66 16.93
N ALA A 259 9.33 2.69 16.99
CA ALA A 259 10.68 2.72 16.45
C ALA A 259 11.52 3.75 17.21
N PHE A 260 12.84 3.59 17.16
CA PHE A 260 13.82 4.43 17.85
C PHE A 260 15.03 4.72 16.95
N PRO A 261 15.80 5.80 17.21
CA PRO A 261 16.98 6.14 16.42
C PRO A 261 18.00 5.01 16.41
N GLY A 262 18.59 4.73 15.25
CA GLY A 262 19.47 3.58 15.04
C GLY A 262 18.75 2.23 14.84
N GLY A 263 17.43 2.20 15.06
CA GLY A 263 16.57 1.05 14.80
C GLY A 263 16.31 0.81 13.30
N VAL A 264 15.18 0.16 13.00
CA VAL A 264 14.79 -0.21 11.63
C VAL A 264 13.39 0.30 11.24
N GLY A 265 12.88 1.32 11.95
CA GLY A 265 11.55 1.88 11.73
C GLY A 265 11.30 2.41 10.32
N ASN A 266 12.36 2.90 9.67
CA ASN A 266 12.37 3.36 8.29
C ASN A 266 12.54 2.25 7.24
N ARG A 267 12.37 0.97 7.62
CA ARG A 267 12.40 -0.20 6.73
C ARG A 267 11.12 -1.02 6.89
N LYS A 268 10.64 -1.61 5.81
CA LYS A 268 9.40 -2.41 5.80
C LYS A 268 9.65 -3.87 6.17
N VAL A 269 10.25 -4.08 7.33
CA VAL A 269 10.61 -5.41 7.88
C VAL A 269 9.51 -5.93 8.80
N GLY A 270 9.32 -7.25 8.84
CA GLY A 270 8.24 -7.87 9.63
C GLY A 270 8.34 -7.59 11.14
N SER A 271 9.56 -7.46 11.66
CA SER A 271 9.83 -7.21 13.08
C SER A 271 9.26 -5.87 13.59
N ASN A 272 8.99 -4.91 12.70
CA ASN A 272 8.37 -3.63 13.06
C ASN A 272 6.87 -3.72 13.34
N TYR A 273 6.22 -4.83 13.00
CA TYR A 273 4.77 -4.97 13.04
C TYR A 273 4.28 -5.89 14.15
N GLY A 274 4.98 -6.99 14.44
CA GLY A 274 4.61 -7.92 15.51
C GLY A 274 4.40 -7.26 16.88
N PRO A 275 5.33 -6.40 17.36
CA PRO A 275 5.18 -5.70 18.64
C PRO A 275 4.02 -4.69 18.70
N THR A 276 3.43 -4.31 17.56
CA THR A 276 2.35 -3.32 17.52
C THR A 276 0.97 -3.87 17.89
N ILE A 277 0.83 -5.21 17.90
CA ILE A 277 -0.47 -5.88 18.03
C ILE A 277 -1.11 -5.62 19.39
N GLU A 278 -0.34 -5.68 20.47
CA GLU A 278 -0.86 -5.45 21.82
C GLU A 278 -1.35 -4.00 22.00
N ALA A 279 -0.56 -3.01 21.58
CA ALA A 279 -0.93 -1.60 21.68
C ALA A 279 -2.17 -1.27 20.84
N THR A 280 -2.29 -1.89 19.66
CA THR A 280 -3.48 -1.76 18.80
C THR A 280 -4.71 -2.37 19.46
N ALA A 281 -4.59 -3.55 20.08
CA ALA A 281 -5.68 -4.18 20.82
C ALA A 281 -6.09 -3.35 22.06
N ARG A 282 -5.12 -2.72 22.74
CA ARG A 282 -5.38 -1.81 23.86
C ARG A 282 -6.16 -0.57 23.40
N ALA A 283 -5.73 0.07 22.32
CA ALA A 283 -6.45 1.20 21.73
C ALA A 283 -7.90 0.82 21.36
N ALA A 284 -8.11 -0.35 20.76
CA ALA A 284 -9.44 -0.87 20.42
C ALA A 284 -10.33 -1.06 21.66
N LYS A 285 -9.79 -1.59 22.77
CA LYS A 285 -10.52 -1.71 24.05
C LYS A 285 -10.94 -0.35 24.63
N LEU A 286 -10.19 0.70 24.33
CA LEU A 286 -10.49 2.08 24.71
C LEU A 286 -11.42 2.79 23.70
N GLY A 287 -11.92 2.09 22.68
CA GLY A 287 -12.83 2.66 21.66
C GLY A 287 -12.13 3.45 20.56
N HIS A 288 -10.81 3.30 20.39
CA HIS A 288 -10.04 3.90 19.31
C HIS A 288 -9.75 2.89 18.19
N HIS A 289 -9.67 3.36 16.96
CA HIS A 289 -9.50 2.52 15.77
C HIS A 289 -8.03 2.25 15.45
N GLN A 290 -7.12 3.17 15.77
CA GLN A 290 -5.69 3.09 15.48
C GLN A 290 -4.85 3.71 16.60
N VAL A 291 -3.55 3.42 16.61
CA VAL A 291 -2.57 4.02 17.53
C VAL A 291 -1.87 5.20 16.84
N LEU A 292 -1.76 6.34 17.52
CA LEU A 292 -0.81 7.40 17.15
C LEU A 292 0.51 7.10 17.86
N TRP A 293 1.55 6.80 17.09
CA TRP A 293 2.86 6.48 17.63
C TRP A 293 3.58 7.75 18.04
N LEU A 294 3.93 7.82 19.32
CA LEU A 294 4.70 8.91 19.91
C LEU A 294 6.16 8.52 20.09
N PHE A 295 7.05 9.50 20.06
CA PHE A 295 8.46 9.31 20.33
C PHE A 295 9.03 10.42 21.23
N GLY A 296 9.94 10.03 22.13
CA GLY A 296 10.71 10.95 22.95
C GLY A 296 9.91 11.63 24.06
N PRO A 297 10.59 12.41 24.92
CA PRO A 297 9.99 13.08 26.07
C PRO A 297 8.98 14.17 25.67
N ASN A 298 9.11 14.70 24.44
CA ASN A 298 8.25 15.75 23.92
C ASN A 298 7.02 15.19 23.19
N HIS A 299 6.80 13.87 23.21
CA HIS A 299 5.68 13.21 22.56
C HIS A 299 5.56 13.59 21.07
N GLU A 300 6.66 13.44 20.34
CA GLU A 300 6.72 13.71 18.90
C GLU A 300 5.82 12.72 18.16
N LEU A 301 4.94 13.23 17.30
CA LEU A 301 4.14 12.42 16.40
C LEU A 301 5.06 11.78 15.37
N THR A 302 4.89 10.47 15.15
CA THR A 302 5.65 9.74 14.12
C THR A 302 4.73 9.20 13.02
N GLU A 303 3.83 8.28 13.36
CA GLU A 303 2.96 7.56 12.42
C GLU A 303 1.61 7.23 13.08
N VAL A 304 0.58 6.93 12.29
CA VAL A 304 -0.73 6.44 12.77
C VAL A 304 -0.93 5.01 12.29
N GLY A 305 -0.87 4.04 13.20
CA GLY A 305 -0.93 2.62 12.87
C GLY A 305 0.18 2.24 11.90
N ALA A 306 -0.18 1.86 10.68
CA ALA A 306 0.74 1.54 9.59
C ALA A 306 0.78 2.64 8.49
N MET A 307 0.41 3.87 8.84
CA MET A 307 0.29 5.03 7.95
C MET A 307 1.19 6.18 8.39
N ASN A 308 1.66 6.98 7.45
CA ASN A 308 2.29 8.27 7.78
C ASN A 308 1.22 9.27 8.25
N ILE A 309 1.57 10.17 9.17
CA ILE A 309 0.66 11.21 9.67
C ILE A 309 0.88 12.54 8.95
N PHE A 310 -0.21 13.24 8.67
CA PHE A 310 -0.24 14.62 8.21
C PHE A 310 -1.13 15.47 9.12
N VAL A 311 -0.75 16.73 9.31
CA VAL A 311 -1.47 17.73 10.10
C VAL A 311 -1.62 18.99 9.28
N VAL A 312 -2.85 19.48 9.12
CA VAL A 312 -3.16 20.74 8.44
C VAL A 312 -3.56 21.78 9.47
N TYR A 313 -2.92 22.93 9.43
CA TYR A 313 -3.19 24.01 10.38
C TYR A 313 -2.84 25.37 9.78
N VAL A 314 -3.35 26.45 10.38
CA VAL A 314 -2.92 27.81 10.05
C VAL A 314 -1.60 28.09 10.77
N ASN A 315 -0.53 28.46 10.07
CA ASN A 315 0.78 28.76 10.65
C ASN A 315 0.79 30.12 11.36
N GLU A 316 1.95 30.58 11.86
CA GLU A 316 2.06 31.86 12.56
C GLU A 316 1.93 33.07 11.63
N GLN A 317 2.24 32.88 10.34
CA GLN A 317 2.14 33.87 9.28
C GLN A 317 0.69 34.02 8.76
N GLY A 318 -0.21 33.12 9.15
CA GLY A 318 -1.60 33.10 8.70
C GLY A 318 -1.86 32.20 7.49
N ASP A 319 -0.84 31.50 6.98
CA ASP A 319 -0.98 30.61 5.83
C ASP A 319 -1.50 29.24 6.25
N LYS A 320 -2.25 28.59 5.34
CA LYS A 320 -2.61 27.18 5.50
C LYS A 320 -1.36 26.32 5.26
N GLN A 321 -1.03 25.46 6.21
CA GLN A 321 0.16 24.63 6.17
C GLN A 321 -0.18 23.14 6.36
N LEU A 322 0.34 22.29 5.48
CA LEU A 322 0.35 20.84 5.58
C LEU A 322 1.72 20.37 6.08
N SER A 323 1.76 19.85 7.30
CA SER A 323 2.98 19.31 7.91
C SER A 323 2.96 17.80 8.07
N THR A 324 4.14 17.19 7.96
CA THR A 324 4.36 15.78 8.30
C THR A 324 5.73 15.58 8.97
N PRO A 325 5.90 14.62 9.88
CA PRO A 325 7.19 14.32 10.50
C PRO A 325 8.31 14.01 9.49
N PRO A 326 9.57 14.48 9.70
CA PRO A 326 10.67 14.31 8.76
C PRO A 326 11.21 12.87 8.76
N LEU A 327 11.88 12.45 7.69
CA LEU A 327 12.48 11.11 7.59
C LEU A 327 13.79 10.98 8.40
N ASN A 328 13.68 10.98 9.73
CA ASN A 328 14.79 10.90 10.69
C ASN A 328 15.19 9.47 11.10
N GLY A 329 14.69 8.45 10.40
CA GLY A 329 14.92 7.04 10.71
C GLY A 329 13.80 6.35 11.51
N LEU A 330 12.93 7.12 12.17
CA LEU A 330 11.77 6.60 12.89
C LEU A 330 10.62 6.24 11.96
N ILE A 331 10.44 7.01 10.90
CA ILE A 331 9.26 6.96 10.03
C ILE A 331 9.54 6.13 8.79
N LEU A 332 8.56 5.31 8.37
CA LEU A 332 8.65 4.59 7.11
C LEU A 332 8.47 5.58 5.95
N PRO A 333 9.39 5.64 4.96
CA PRO A 333 9.22 6.50 3.78
C PRO A 333 8.09 5.98 2.88
N GLY A 334 6.85 6.37 3.18
CA GLY A 334 5.65 5.96 2.43
C GLY A 334 5.63 6.51 1.00
N VAL A 335 5.18 5.67 0.05
CA VAL A 335 5.01 6.10 -1.35
C VAL A 335 3.88 7.13 -1.45
N THR A 336 2.78 6.88 -0.74
CA THR A 336 1.68 7.85 -0.61
C THR A 336 2.16 9.14 0.02
N ARG A 337 2.89 9.10 1.14
CA ARG A 337 3.48 10.29 1.78
C ARG A 337 4.30 11.12 0.80
N ARG A 338 5.24 10.49 0.08
CA ARG A 338 6.07 11.19 -0.91
C ARG A 338 5.23 11.82 -2.02
N SER A 339 4.22 11.09 -2.52
CA SER A 339 3.33 11.59 -3.56
C SER A 339 2.49 12.78 -3.09
N ILE A 340 2.03 12.77 -1.83
CA ILE A 340 1.30 13.89 -1.23
C ILE A 340 2.18 15.13 -1.16
N ILE A 341 3.41 15.00 -0.64
CA ILE A 341 4.33 16.13 -0.55
C ILE A 341 4.60 16.71 -1.93
N GLU A 342 4.97 15.87 -2.90
CA GLU A 342 5.30 16.31 -4.27
C GLU A 342 4.12 17.00 -4.97
N LEU A 343 2.90 16.49 -4.83
CA LEU A 343 1.70 17.09 -5.43
C LEU A 343 1.25 18.36 -4.69
N ALA A 344 1.21 18.31 -3.36
CA ALA A 344 0.73 19.43 -2.54
C ALA A 344 1.71 20.62 -2.57
N SER A 345 3.01 20.39 -2.76
CA SER A 345 4.00 21.46 -2.91
C SER A 345 3.82 22.29 -4.18
N GLN A 346 2.98 21.85 -5.11
CA GLN A 346 2.63 22.60 -6.32
C GLN A 346 1.39 23.48 -6.13
N TRP A 347 0.73 23.43 -4.97
CA TRP A 347 -0.46 24.23 -4.68
C TRP A 347 -0.08 25.56 -4.04
N GLU A 348 -0.43 26.66 -4.69
CA GLU A 348 -0.11 28.01 -4.23
C GLU A 348 -0.79 28.39 -2.90
N ASP A 349 -1.92 27.75 -2.58
CA ASP A 349 -2.73 28.00 -1.38
C ASP A 349 -2.32 27.14 -0.16
N LEU A 350 -1.23 26.37 -0.26
CA LEU A 350 -0.81 25.42 0.77
C LEU A 350 0.71 25.35 0.95
N VAL A 351 1.19 25.74 2.12
CA VAL A 351 2.60 25.54 2.50
C VAL A 351 2.82 24.08 2.90
N VAL A 352 3.80 23.40 2.31
CA VAL A 352 4.14 22.01 2.67
C VAL A 352 5.46 21.97 3.45
N LYS A 353 5.46 21.32 4.62
CA LYS A 353 6.64 21.26 5.48
C LYS A 353 6.87 19.87 6.08
N GLU A 354 8.09 19.38 5.95
CA GLU A 354 8.58 18.26 6.77
C GLU A 354 9.17 18.83 8.06
N GLU A 355 8.50 18.61 9.21
CA GLU A 355 8.92 19.15 10.49
C GLU A 355 8.49 18.27 11.67
N VAL A 356 9.19 18.38 12.79
CA VAL A 356 8.79 17.72 14.04
C VAL A 356 7.49 18.35 14.53
N ILE A 357 6.52 17.50 14.89
CA ILE A 357 5.22 17.89 15.44
C ILE A 357 5.07 17.17 16.77
N THR A 358 4.76 17.90 17.84
CA THR A 358 4.56 17.33 19.19
C THR A 358 3.08 17.34 19.56
N MET A 359 2.69 16.49 20.53
CA MET A 359 1.34 16.55 21.09
C MET A 359 1.01 17.93 21.68
N ASP A 360 1.98 18.59 22.32
CA ASP A 360 1.80 19.94 22.86
C ASP A 360 1.43 20.95 21.76
N LYS A 361 2.11 20.90 20.61
CA LYS A 361 1.80 21.74 19.45
C LYS A 361 0.38 21.46 18.93
N VAL A 362 -0.02 20.19 18.84
CA VAL A 362 -1.39 19.81 18.42
C VAL A 362 -2.44 20.37 19.38
N ILE A 363 -2.23 20.23 20.69
CA ILE A 363 -3.13 20.74 21.73
C ILE A 363 -3.22 22.27 21.65
N GLU A 364 -2.08 22.96 21.50
CA GLU A 364 -2.03 24.42 21.38
C GLU A 364 -2.77 24.92 20.14
N LEU A 365 -2.51 24.32 18.97
CA LEU A 365 -3.19 24.65 17.72
C LEU A 365 -4.69 24.43 17.84
N ASN A 366 -5.12 23.35 18.49
CA ASN A 366 -6.54 23.07 18.70
C ASN A 366 -7.20 24.11 19.61
N LYS A 367 -6.56 24.46 20.74
CA LYS A 367 -7.05 25.49 21.68
C LYS A 367 -7.16 26.87 21.02
N LYS A 368 -6.23 27.20 20.11
CA LYS A 368 -6.22 28.46 19.36
C LYS A 368 -7.14 28.46 18.13
N GLY A 369 -7.86 27.37 17.85
CA GLY A 369 -8.69 27.24 16.65
C GLY A 369 -7.90 27.25 15.34
N ARG A 370 -6.59 26.95 15.39
CA ARG A 370 -5.68 26.92 14.24
C ARG A 370 -5.48 25.52 13.66
N LEU A 371 -5.80 24.46 14.40
CA LEU A 371 -5.79 23.07 13.90
C LEU A 371 -6.99 22.86 12.98
N LEU A 372 -6.75 22.47 11.72
CA LEU A 372 -7.80 22.28 10.71
C LEU A 372 -8.10 20.80 10.46
N GLU A 373 -7.07 20.00 10.18
CA GLU A 373 -7.22 18.60 9.80
C GLU A 373 -6.07 17.74 10.34
N MET A 374 -6.37 16.46 10.57
CA MET A 374 -5.36 15.42 10.73
C MET A 374 -5.78 14.21 9.89
N PHE A 375 -4.83 13.57 9.21
CA PHE A 375 -5.12 12.35 8.46
C PHE A 375 -3.90 11.43 8.34
N GLY A 376 -4.16 10.13 8.30
CA GLY A 376 -3.17 9.11 7.95
C GLY A 376 -3.09 8.90 6.43
N ALA A 377 -1.92 8.56 5.92
CA ALA A 377 -1.69 8.25 4.51
C ALA A 377 -0.92 6.93 4.32
N GLY A 378 -1.38 6.08 3.40
CA GLY A 378 -0.71 4.83 3.05
C GLY A 378 -1.46 4.02 2.00
N THR A 379 -0.76 3.11 1.31
CA THR A 379 -1.29 2.33 0.16
C THR A 379 -2.65 1.68 0.43
N ALA A 380 -2.85 1.14 1.64
CA ALA A 380 -4.06 0.41 1.98
C ALA A 380 -5.33 1.28 1.88
N VAL A 381 -5.26 2.51 2.37
CA VAL A 381 -6.42 3.41 2.53
C VAL A 381 -6.38 4.63 1.62
N VAL A 382 -5.24 4.88 0.99
CA VAL A 382 -4.86 6.17 0.37
C VAL A 382 -4.80 7.27 1.42
N ILE A 383 -5.94 7.72 1.93
CA ILE A 383 -6.10 8.73 2.98
C ILE A 383 -7.12 8.23 4.03
N SER A 384 -6.82 8.44 5.32
CA SER A 384 -7.72 8.14 6.44
C SER A 384 -7.87 9.38 7.33
N PRO A 385 -8.99 10.12 7.27
CA PRO A 385 -9.21 11.30 8.09
C PRO A 385 -9.35 10.93 9.57
N ILE A 386 -8.90 11.83 10.46
CA ILE A 386 -8.90 11.64 11.92
C ILE A 386 -9.82 12.70 12.54
N SER A 387 -10.82 12.28 13.32
CA SER A 387 -11.74 13.20 14.01
C SER A 387 -11.49 13.32 15.51
N LYS A 388 -10.73 12.39 16.10
CA LYS A 388 -10.49 12.31 17.55
C LYS A 388 -9.13 11.72 17.87
N VAL A 389 -8.43 12.34 18.83
CA VAL A 389 -7.18 11.85 19.43
C VAL A 389 -7.39 11.72 20.94
N GLY A 390 -7.27 10.50 21.47
CA GLY A 390 -7.15 10.27 22.91
C GLY A 390 -5.68 10.35 23.30
N PHE A 391 -5.34 11.16 24.30
CA PHE A 391 -3.97 11.33 24.79
C PHE A 391 -3.97 11.63 26.28
N LEU A 392 -3.43 10.72 27.10
CA LEU A 392 -3.52 10.82 28.57
C LEU A 392 -4.99 11.04 29.00
N ASP A 393 -5.25 12.04 29.84
CA ASP A 393 -6.59 12.44 30.29
C ASP A 393 -7.28 13.42 29.32
N HIS A 394 -6.70 13.65 28.12
CA HIS A 394 -7.26 14.54 27.11
C HIS A 394 -7.96 13.80 25.98
N GLU A 395 -9.15 14.29 25.65
CA GLU A 395 -9.85 13.97 24.41
C GLU A 395 -9.80 15.19 23.49
N ILE A 396 -9.07 15.07 22.38
CA ILE A 396 -8.87 16.14 21.43
C ILE A 396 -9.75 15.87 20.20
N HIS A 397 -10.78 16.69 20.02
CA HIS A 397 -11.58 16.67 18.79
C HIS A 397 -10.88 17.47 17.69
N VAL A 398 -10.62 16.82 16.56
CA VAL A 398 -9.99 17.44 15.40
C VAL A 398 -11.08 17.81 14.39
N PRO A 399 -11.15 19.06 13.90
CA PRO A 399 -12.22 19.51 13.02
C PRO A 399 -12.03 19.06 11.55
N THR A 400 -11.38 17.92 11.32
CA THR A 400 -11.06 17.38 9.97
C THR A 400 -12.30 17.29 9.08
N MET A 401 -13.41 16.78 9.63
CA MET A 401 -14.67 16.59 8.87
C MET A 401 -15.55 17.85 8.81
N LYS A 402 -15.10 18.98 9.37
CA LYS A 402 -15.85 20.24 9.41
C LYS A 402 -15.30 21.29 8.44
N GLN A 403 -14.27 20.97 7.66
CA GLN A 403 -13.69 21.88 6.69
C GLN A 403 -14.54 21.93 5.42
N ALA A 404 -14.79 23.14 4.91
CA ALA A 404 -15.57 23.33 3.69
C ALA A 404 -14.82 22.85 2.43
N GLN A 405 -13.49 23.02 2.41
CA GLN A 405 -12.60 22.56 1.34
C GLN A 405 -11.44 21.77 1.96
N PRO A 406 -11.67 20.51 2.36
CA PRO A 406 -10.69 19.73 3.09
C PRO A 406 -9.49 19.35 2.22
N VAL A 407 -8.29 19.64 2.71
CA VAL A 407 -7.02 19.29 2.06
C VAL A 407 -6.90 17.77 1.89
N PHE A 408 -7.31 16.99 2.90
CA PHE A 408 -7.24 15.52 2.82
C PHE A 408 -8.06 14.97 1.64
N GLN A 409 -9.18 15.61 1.30
CA GLN A 409 -10.07 15.19 0.22
C GLN A 409 -9.50 15.58 -1.13
N ARG A 410 -9.03 16.84 -1.29
CA ARG A 410 -8.30 17.31 -2.48
C ARG A 410 -7.12 16.39 -2.83
N VAL A 411 -6.34 15.99 -1.82
CA VAL A 411 -5.24 15.04 -1.95
C VAL A 411 -5.74 13.66 -2.41
N LYS A 412 -6.77 13.13 -1.75
CA LYS A 412 -7.33 11.82 -2.08
C LYS A 412 -7.82 11.78 -3.52
N ASP A 413 -8.60 12.77 -3.93
CA ASP A 413 -9.19 12.82 -5.28
C ASP A 413 -8.13 12.96 -6.35
N THR A 414 -7.11 13.80 -6.13
CA THR A 414 -5.97 13.92 -7.05
C THR A 414 -5.23 12.59 -7.22
N LEU A 415 -4.97 11.86 -6.12
CA LEU A 415 -4.31 10.56 -6.17
C LEU A 415 -5.16 9.51 -6.90
N LEU A 416 -6.47 9.46 -6.62
CA LEU A 416 -7.38 8.51 -7.27
C LEU A 416 -7.57 8.82 -8.75
N ALA A 417 -7.65 10.09 -9.12
CA ALA A 417 -7.73 10.53 -10.52
C ALA A 417 -6.52 10.04 -11.33
N ILE A 418 -5.31 10.12 -10.76
CA ILE A 418 -4.09 9.57 -11.36
C ILE A 418 -4.14 8.03 -11.41
N GLN A 419 -4.54 7.38 -10.32
CA GLN A 419 -4.51 5.92 -10.19
C GLN A 419 -5.49 5.22 -11.15
N TYR A 420 -6.69 5.77 -11.31
CA TYR A 420 -7.73 5.26 -12.22
C TYR A 420 -7.66 5.85 -13.62
N GLY A 421 -6.70 6.74 -13.90
CA GLY A 421 -6.47 7.26 -15.25
C GLY A 421 -7.46 8.32 -15.73
N HIS A 422 -8.15 9.01 -14.81
CA HIS A 422 -8.84 10.26 -15.12
C HIS A 422 -7.85 11.38 -15.47
N ILE A 423 -6.65 11.31 -14.89
CA ILE A 423 -5.51 12.16 -15.24
C ILE A 423 -4.36 11.27 -15.69
N GLU A 424 -3.85 11.55 -16.89
CA GLU A 424 -2.59 10.97 -17.33
C GLU A 424 -1.43 11.57 -16.53
N HIS A 425 -0.64 10.72 -15.89
CA HIS A 425 0.46 11.15 -15.04
C HIS A 425 1.55 10.08 -14.97
N PRO A 426 2.86 10.45 -14.95
CA PRO A 426 3.98 9.50 -14.88
C PRO A 426 3.99 8.62 -13.63
N TYR A 427 3.20 8.96 -12.61
CA TYR A 427 3.07 8.14 -11.40
C TYR A 427 2.29 6.84 -11.64
N ALA A 428 1.41 6.79 -12.64
CA ALA A 428 0.60 5.60 -12.92
C ALA A 428 1.08 4.94 -14.22
N LYS A 429 1.81 3.82 -14.08
CA LYS A 429 2.36 3.06 -15.21
C LYS A 429 1.33 2.04 -15.68
N VAL A 430 0.90 2.12 -16.94
CA VAL A 430 0.06 1.10 -17.56
C VAL A 430 0.88 -0.19 -17.70
N ILE A 431 0.30 -1.32 -17.33
CA ILE A 431 0.89 -2.64 -17.60
C ILE A 431 0.26 -3.22 -18.87
N SER A 432 1.09 -3.72 -19.79
CA SER A 432 0.70 -4.17 -21.14
C SER A 432 0.94 -5.65 -21.36
#